data_AF-A0AAF0S5T7-F1
#
_entry.id   AF-A0AAF0S5T7-F1
#
_cell.length_a   1.000
_cell.length_b   1.000
_cell.length_c   1.000
_cell.angle_alpha   90.00
_cell.angle_beta   90.00
_cell.angle_gamma   90.00
#
_symmetry.space_group_name_H-M   'P 1'
#
loop_
_entity.id
_entity.type
_entity.pdbx_description
1 polymer ?
#
loop_
_entity_poly.entity_id
_entity_poly.type
_entity_poly.pdbx_seq_one_letter_code
_entity_poly.pdbx_strand_id
1 'polypeptide(L)'
;MTDQQATTTRVLTLTPAMPSPDVPAWAGAAWVGAVDRQEALAASAVELAGATGFRRARLLVRDGREIAGFVDVSVDADGGVDPAELGPALRALRTTGLPAAPAGTPVGRISVVIGTRDRPDDLRRCVRSVLASEHDDFEVLVVDNAPTTTATRDVVTSLADPRLRYVLEARPGVSRARNAGLALASGAVVAFVDDDVVVDRHWLAALADAYARDADVVCVTGLVPSGELRTPTQRYFDERVTWARNTDRRVFRTSAPPADLPLFPFSVGAFGTGANMSLRRSAALALGGFDVALGPGTLARAGEDPDLFTRVLFSGGALAVEPTAVVWHKHRPDRAALRSQALGYGTGLGAWVAKLMLRPRTALAVLRRAVGALRQLGALGQGTGADTDQVSAAVDAVGGWPVDDAFREATAGLKRVELVAALGGPWRYVVGRSRRG
;
A
#
# COMPACT_ATOMS: atom_id res chain seq x y z
N MET A 1 39.39 18.18 40.82
CA MET A 1 39.22 18.31 39.37
C MET A 1 37.94 17.57 39.01
N THR A 2 36.86 18.33 38.92
CA THR A 2 35.51 17.85 38.61
C THR A 2 35.42 17.67 37.10
N ASP A 3 35.31 16.43 36.66
CA ASP A 3 35.15 16.08 35.24
C ASP A 3 33.70 16.38 34.85
N GLN A 4 33.44 17.61 34.39
CA GLN A 4 32.20 17.96 33.72
C GLN A 4 32.18 17.24 32.37
N GLN A 5 31.63 16.03 32.36
CA GLN A 5 31.14 15.43 31.12
C GLN A 5 30.04 16.34 30.58
N ALA A 6 30.39 17.16 29.60
CA ALA A 6 29.44 17.90 28.79
C ALA A 6 28.54 16.86 28.11
N THR A 7 27.36 16.61 28.67
CA THR A 7 26.32 15.80 28.04
C THR A 7 25.93 16.51 26.76
N THR A 8 26.50 16.10 25.64
CA THR A 8 26.10 16.62 24.32
C THR A 8 24.64 16.23 24.11
N THR A 9 23.75 17.22 24.21
CA THR A 9 22.32 17.12 23.91
C THR A 9 22.14 16.60 22.49
N ARG A 10 21.80 15.32 22.33
CA ARG A 10 21.58 14.70 21.01
C ARG A 10 20.14 14.98 20.57
N VAL A 11 19.98 15.99 19.71
CA VAL A 11 18.71 16.29 19.04
C VAL A 11 18.57 15.37 17.82
N LEU A 12 17.44 14.68 17.70
CA LEU A 12 17.09 13.85 16.55
C LEU A 12 16.11 14.61 15.66
N THR A 13 16.55 15.03 14.47
CA THR A 13 15.68 15.66 13.49
C THR A 13 15.12 14.62 12.52
N LEU A 14 13.79 14.49 12.48
CA LEU A 14 13.08 13.58 11.57
C LEU A 14 12.65 14.32 10.31
N THR A 15 12.72 13.63 9.17
CA THR A 15 12.25 14.12 7.88
C THR A 15 10.88 13.52 7.53
N PRO A 16 9.97 14.28 6.91
CA PRO A 16 8.66 13.76 6.54
C PRO A 16 8.81 12.67 5.47
N ALA A 17 7.93 11.67 5.51
CA ALA A 17 7.89 10.57 4.55
C ALA A 17 7.74 11.07 3.10
N MET A 18 6.90 12.10 2.90
CA MET A 18 6.74 12.79 1.64
C MET A 18 6.82 14.31 1.87
N PRO A 19 8.00 14.93 1.68
CA PRO A 19 8.16 16.37 1.82
C PRO A 19 7.24 17.13 0.87
N SER A 20 6.57 18.17 1.38
CA SER A 20 5.73 19.08 0.61
C SER A 20 5.94 20.52 1.11
N PRO A 21 5.99 21.52 0.21
CA PRO A 21 6.10 22.92 0.59
C PRO A 21 4.79 23.49 1.15
N ASP A 22 3.68 22.78 0.97
CA ASP A 22 2.37 23.26 1.40
C ASP A 22 2.26 23.21 2.92
N VAL A 23 1.50 24.13 3.50
CA VAL A 23 1.10 24.10 4.92
C VAL A 23 -0.28 23.43 5.01
N PRO A 24 -0.55 22.54 5.98
CA PRO A 24 -1.87 21.94 6.09
C PRO A 24 -2.95 22.99 6.32
N ALA A 25 -4.04 22.91 5.54
CA ALA A 25 -5.21 23.79 5.67
C ALA A 25 -6.25 23.28 6.67
N TRP A 26 -6.05 22.07 7.21
CA TRP A 26 -7.03 21.37 8.03
C TRP A 26 -6.46 21.09 9.43
N ALA A 27 -7.22 21.43 10.48
CA ALA A 27 -6.77 21.30 11.87
C ALA A 27 -6.52 19.85 12.30
N GLY A 28 -7.14 18.87 11.63
CA GLY A 28 -6.90 17.44 11.85
C GLY A 28 -5.69 16.87 11.10
N ALA A 29 -4.91 17.71 10.41
CA ALA A 29 -3.72 17.27 9.70
C ALA A 29 -2.64 16.74 10.65
N ALA A 30 -1.84 15.80 10.16
CA ALA A 30 -0.67 15.27 10.87
C ALA A 30 0.56 15.22 9.98
N TRP A 31 1.68 15.58 10.59
CA TRP A 31 3.00 15.32 10.02
C TRP A 31 3.21 13.81 9.98
N VAL A 32 3.77 13.28 8.89
CA VAL A 32 3.98 11.83 8.76
C VAL A 32 5.43 11.52 8.47
N GLY A 33 5.99 10.56 9.20
CA GLY A 33 7.36 10.08 8.99
C GLY A 33 7.63 8.78 9.72
N ALA A 34 8.92 8.44 9.83
CA ALA A 34 9.37 7.25 10.53
C ALA A 34 10.47 7.56 11.53
N VAL A 35 10.60 6.69 12.53
CA VAL A 35 11.62 6.82 13.56
C VAL A 35 12.08 5.44 14.05
N ASP A 36 13.38 5.29 14.28
CA ASP A 36 13.90 4.13 15.01
C ASP A 36 13.67 4.31 16.51
N ARG A 37 13.12 3.28 17.16
CA ARG A 37 12.75 3.35 18.58
C ARG A 37 13.96 3.64 19.46
N GLN A 38 15.09 2.98 19.22
CA GLN A 38 16.27 3.14 20.07
C GLN A 38 16.88 4.52 19.89
N GLU A 39 16.94 5.02 18.65
CA GLU A 39 17.42 6.37 18.36
C GLU A 39 16.57 7.45 19.04
N ALA A 40 15.24 7.34 18.97
CA ALA A 40 14.35 8.30 19.62
C ALA A 40 14.42 8.24 21.15
N LEU A 41 14.51 7.05 21.74
CA LEU A 41 14.63 6.89 23.20
C LEU A 41 15.98 7.37 23.74
N ALA A 42 17.03 7.39 22.90
CA ALA A 42 18.35 7.90 23.24
C ALA A 42 18.51 9.41 22.97
N ALA A 43 17.60 10.02 22.21
CA ALA A 43 17.62 11.44 21.92
C ALA A 43 17.13 12.26 23.12
N SER A 44 17.75 13.42 23.34
CA SER A 44 17.30 14.37 24.37
C SER A 44 16.12 15.23 23.89
N ALA A 45 15.95 15.36 22.57
CA ALA A 45 14.82 16.02 21.92
C ALA A 45 14.60 15.43 20.53
N VAL A 46 13.35 15.48 20.06
CA VAL A 46 12.96 15.08 18.70
C VAL A 46 12.30 16.25 18.02
N GLU A 47 12.81 16.62 16.85
CA GLU A 47 12.33 17.74 16.03
C GLU A 47 11.88 17.24 14.67
N LEU A 48 10.85 17.87 14.11
CA LEU A 48 10.24 17.47 12.85
C LEU A 48 10.51 18.54 11.78
N ALA A 49 11.28 18.16 10.75
CA ALA A 49 11.55 19.05 9.64
C ALA A 49 10.26 19.37 8.86
N GLY A 50 10.03 20.66 8.58
CA GLY A 50 8.85 21.12 7.83
C GLY A 50 7.52 20.88 8.54
N ALA A 51 7.50 20.87 9.87
CA ALA A 51 6.29 20.64 10.66
C ALA A 51 5.38 21.87 10.84
N THR A 52 5.69 23.00 10.20
CA THR A 52 4.88 24.22 10.25
C THR A 52 3.41 23.94 9.94
N GLY A 53 2.53 24.32 10.87
CA GLY A 53 1.08 24.18 10.75
C GLY A 53 0.53 22.83 11.21
N PHE A 54 1.37 21.84 11.49
CA PHE A 54 0.93 20.58 12.09
C PHE A 54 0.86 20.71 13.61
N ARG A 55 -0.19 20.13 14.22
CA ARG A 55 -0.35 20.06 15.69
C ARG A 55 -0.09 18.67 16.24
N ARG A 56 0.24 17.73 15.35
CA ARG A 56 0.48 16.32 15.65
C ARG A 56 1.34 15.67 14.59
N ALA A 57 1.97 14.59 14.99
CA ALA A 57 2.74 13.72 14.12
C ALA A 57 2.29 12.28 14.27
N ARG A 58 2.27 11.57 13.14
CA ARG A 58 2.13 10.14 13.07
C ARG A 58 3.45 9.54 12.63
N LEU A 59 4.04 8.73 13.49
CA LEU A 59 5.35 8.14 13.29
C LEU A 59 5.22 6.64 13.11
N LEU A 60 5.72 6.11 11.99
CA LEU A 60 6.00 4.69 11.85
C LEU A 60 7.24 4.35 12.67
N VAL A 61 7.07 3.52 13.69
CA VAL A 61 8.14 3.15 14.61
C VAL A 61 8.74 1.83 14.15
N ARG A 62 10.07 1.81 14.06
CA ARG A 62 10.85 0.60 13.72
C ARG A 62 11.81 0.21 14.84
N ASP A 63 12.10 -1.09 14.90
CA ASP A 63 13.22 -1.67 15.65
C ASP A 63 14.24 -2.16 14.61
N GLY A 64 15.20 -1.30 14.24
CA GLY A 64 16.09 -1.57 13.11
C GLY A 64 15.30 -1.66 11.78
N ARG A 65 15.21 -2.87 11.20
CA ARG A 65 14.47 -3.12 9.95
C ARG A 65 13.01 -3.58 10.18
N GLU A 66 12.65 -3.91 11.41
CA GLU A 66 11.32 -4.44 11.73
C GLU A 66 10.33 -3.32 12.10
N ILE A 67 9.04 -3.53 11.86
CA ILE A 67 8.00 -2.53 12.13
C ILE A 67 7.29 -2.84 13.45
N ALA A 68 7.46 -1.95 14.43
CA ALA A 68 6.84 -2.06 15.73
C ALA A 68 5.37 -1.62 15.73
N GLY A 69 5.05 -0.58 14.95
CA GLY A 69 3.73 0.02 14.96
C GLY A 69 3.74 1.47 14.51
N PHE A 70 2.66 2.18 14.85
CA PHE A 70 2.56 3.62 14.71
C PHE A 70 2.36 4.25 16.08
N VAL A 71 2.91 5.44 16.28
CA VAL A 71 2.54 6.32 17.40
C VAL A 71 2.03 7.63 16.84
N ASP A 72 1.01 8.18 17.50
CA ASP A 72 0.51 9.52 17.26
C ASP A 72 0.88 10.38 18.47
N VAL A 73 1.52 11.52 18.24
CA VAL A 73 2.03 12.42 19.28
C VAL A 73 1.73 13.88 18.94
N SER A 74 1.69 14.75 19.94
CA SER A 74 1.50 16.19 19.76
C SER A 74 2.77 16.85 19.18
N VAL A 75 2.56 17.94 18.44
CA VAL A 75 3.65 18.75 17.86
C VAL A 75 3.46 20.19 18.32
N ASP A 76 4.52 20.78 18.86
CA ASP A 76 4.52 22.18 19.29
C ASP A 76 4.64 23.16 18.11
N ALA A 77 4.65 24.46 18.40
CA ALA A 77 4.68 25.50 17.37
C ALA A 77 5.97 25.51 16.54
N ASP A 78 7.07 24.99 17.09
CA ASP A 78 8.41 24.97 16.49
C ASP A 78 8.71 23.63 15.80
N GLY A 79 7.77 22.67 15.86
CA GLY A 79 7.94 21.34 15.28
C GLY A 79 8.59 20.33 16.22
N GLY A 80 8.72 20.65 17.50
CA GLY A 80 9.18 19.74 18.53
C GLY A 80 8.12 18.72 18.94
N VAL A 81 8.59 17.55 19.35
CA VAL A 81 7.77 16.48 19.94
C VAL A 81 8.18 16.31 21.41
N ASP A 82 7.20 16.38 22.32
CA ASP A 82 7.45 16.23 23.75
C ASP A 82 8.00 14.82 24.10
N PRO A 83 9.22 14.71 24.63
CA PRO A 83 9.77 13.41 25.06
C PRO A 83 8.94 12.71 26.14
N ALA A 84 8.20 13.47 26.96
CA ALA A 84 7.32 12.92 27.99
C ALA A 84 6.08 12.23 27.40
N GLU A 85 5.67 12.60 26.19
CA GLU A 85 4.61 11.92 25.41
C GLU A 85 5.21 10.79 24.55
N LEU A 86 6.28 11.07 23.80
CA LEU A 86 6.87 10.14 22.85
C LEU A 86 7.49 8.91 23.54
N GLY A 87 8.23 9.10 24.64
CA GLY A 87 8.95 8.02 25.32
C GLY A 87 8.03 6.89 25.81
N PRO A 88 6.94 7.18 26.55
CA PRO A 88 5.94 6.18 26.92
C PRO A 88 5.25 5.54 25.71
N ALA A 89 4.87 6.32 24.69
CA ALA A 89 4.23 5.80 23.48
C ALA A 89 5.11 4.78 22.74
N LEU A 90 6.41 5.07 22.61
CA LEU A 90 7.38 4.17 22.00
C LEU A 90 7.57 2.86 22.78
N ARG A 91 7.56 2.93 24.13
CA ARG A 91 7.71 1.77 25.02
C ARG A 91 6.44 0.91 25.12
N ALA A 92 5.27 1.49 24.85
CA ALA A 92 4.00 0.76 24.84
C ALA A 92 3.82 -0.12 23.60
N LEU A 93 4.53 0.19 22.51
CA LEU A 93 4.54 -0.64 21.31
C LEU A 93 5.18 -2.00 21.61
N ARG A 94 4.63 -3.06 21.00
CA ARG A 94 5.20 -4.40 21.08
C ARG A 94 6.65 -4.43 20.58
N THR A 95 7.48 -5.26 21.19
CA THR A 95 8.78 -5.60 20.63
C THR A 95 8.57 -6.43 19.37
N THR A 96 9.29 -6.12 18.30
CA THR A 96 9.22 -6.92 17.09
C THR A 96 9.97 -8.24 17.25
N GLY A 97 9.68 -9.20 16.37
CA GLY A 97 10.26 -10.54 16.43
C GLY A 97 9.97 -11.30 15.15
N LEU A 98 10.34 -10.74 13.99
CA LEU A 98 10.25 -11.50 12.75
C LEU A 98 11.29 -12.63 12.76
N PRO A 99 10.95 -13.82 12.24
CA PRO A 99 11.95 -14.84 12.02
C PRO A 99 13.06 -14.27 11.14
N ALA A 100 14.32 -14.46 11.58
CA ALA A 100 15.47 -14.10 10.77
C ALA A 100 15.33 -14.75 9.40
N ALA A 101 15.54 -13.97 8.33
CA ALA A 101 15.64 -14.57 7.00
C ALA A 101 16.89 -15.48 7.00
N PRO A 102 16.82 -16.69 6.41
CA PRO A 102 17.99 -17.55 6.31
C PRO A 102 19.10 -16.80 5.58
N ALA A 103 20.27 -16.64 6.21
CA ALA A 103 21.41 -16.02 5.56
C ALA A 103 21.77 -16.83 4.30
N GLY A 104 21.85 -16.16 3.15
CA GLY A 104 22.51 -16.72 1.96
C GLY A 104 21.65 -17.51 0.97
N THR A 105 20.32 -17.35 0.92
CA THR A 105 19.54 -17.76 -0.28
C THR A 105 19.30 -16.54 -1.17
N PRO A 106 20.03 -16.37 -2.29
CA PRO A 106 19.80 -15.24 -3.17
C PRO A 106 18.44 -15.40 -3.85
N VAL A 107 17.58 -14.40 -3.70
CA VAL A 107 16.33 -14.30 -4.47
C VAL A 107 16.56 -13.97 -5.95
N GLY A 108 17.81 -13.66 -6.31
CA GLY A 108 18.22 -13.15 -7.61
C GLY A 108 17.86 -11.66 -7.79
N ARG A 109 18.21 -11.11 -8.95
CA ARG A 109 17.88 -9.73 -9.32
C ARG A 109 16.40 -9.41 -9.14
N ILE A 110 16.10 -8.21 -8.65
CA ILE A 110 14.75 -7.65 -8.60
C ILE A 110 14.57 -6.64 -9.75
N SER A 111 13.53 -6.79 -10.58
CA SER A 111 13.12 -5.75 -11.53
C SER A 111 11.98 -4.94 -10.94
N VAL A 112 12.18 -3.63 -10.74
CA VAL A 112 11.12 -2.72 -10.31
C VAL A 112 10.41 -2.16 -11.54
N VAL A 113 9.09 -2.23 -11.57
CA VAL A 113 8.24 -1.72 -12.66
C VAL A 113 7.37 -0.59 -12.12
N ILE A 114 7.54 0.59 -12.70
CA ILE A 114 6.79 1.81 -12.36
C ILE A 114 5.96 2.20 -13.57
N GLY A 115 4.64 1.99 -13.51
CA GLY A 115 3.71 2.46 -14.53
C GLY A 115 3.34 3.91 -14.27
N THR A 116 3.47 4.78 -15.28
CA THR A 116 3.18 6.21 -15.12
C THR A 116 2.50 6.78 -16.36
N ARG A 117 1.78 7.89 -16.20
CA ARG A 117 1.22 8.67 -17.31
C ARG A 117 1.09 10.14 -16.93
N ASP A 118 1.85 10.99 -17.61
CA ASP A 118 1.76 12.46 -17.50
C ASP A 118 1.87 12.99 -16.04
N ARG A 119 2.70 12.33 -15.21
CA ARG A 119 2.97 12.70 -13.80
C ARG A 119 4.47 12.81 -13.48
N PRO A 120 5.22 13.71 -14.16
CA PRO A 120 6.68 13.74 -14.06
C PRO A 120 7.22 14.00 -12.64
N ASP A 121 6.52 14.80 -11.82
CA ASP A 121 7.01 15.13 -10.48
C ASP A 121 6.81 14.02 -9.46
N ASP A 122 5.66 13.34 -9.51
CA ASP A 122 5.40 12.16 -8.69
C ASP A 122 6.40 11.04 -9.07
N LEU A 123 6.53 10.76 -10.39
CA LEU A 123 7.50 9.82 -10.93
C LEU A 123 8.92 10.11 -10.46
N ARG A 124 9.38 11.38 -10.53
CA ARG A 124 10.74 11.75 -10.13
C ARG A 124 11.00 11.42 -8.67
N ARG A 125 10.03 11.63 -7.77
CA ARG A 125 10.14 11.28 -6.35
C ARG A 125 10.16 9.76 -6.17
N CYS A 126 9.26 9.04 -6.83
CA CYS A 126 9.20 7.58 -6.78
C CYS A 126 10.53 6.95 -7.23
N VAL A 127 11.01 7.29 -8.43
CA VAL A 127 12.27 6.74 -8.97
C VAL A 127 13.45 7.04 -8.06
N ARG A 128 13.58 8.28 -7.54
CA ARG A 128 14.65 8.61 -6.59
C ARG A 128 14.62 7.76 -5.33
N SER A 129 13.43 7.49 -4.78
CA SER A 129 13.29 6.62 -3.61
C SER A 129 13.69 5.18 -3.90
N VAL A 130 13.33 4.65 -5.08
CA VAL A 130 13.72 3.29 -5.50
C VAL A 130 15.23 3.21 -5.70
N LEU A 131 15.85 4.19 -6.37
CA LEU A 131 17.29 4.22 -6.61
C LEU A 131 18.12 4.35 -5.32
N ALA A 132 17.52 4.87 -4.25
CA ALA A 132 18.10 4.99 -2.91
C ALA A 132 17.88 3.75 -2.01
N SER A 133 17.27 2.68 -2.54
CA SER A 133 17.10 1.43 -1.80
C SER A 133 18.45 0.78 -1.46
N GLU A 134 18.57 0.26 -0.24
CA GLU A 134 19.71 -0.50 0.25
C GLU A 134 19.65 -1.95 -0.26
N HIS A 135 19.85 -2.11 -1.57
CA HIS A 135 19.89 -3.41 -2.24
C HIS A 135 20.73 -3.30 -3.52
N ASP A 136 21.63 -4.25 -3.78
CA ASP A 136 22.63 -4.06 -4.84
C ASP A 136 22.16 -4.52 -6.23
N ASP A 137 21.39 -5.60 -6.33
CA ASP A 137 21.07 -6.25 -7.62
C ASP A 137 19.63 -5.97 -8.07
N PHE A 138 19.39 -4.78 -8.61
CA PHE A 138 18.10 -4.42 -9.19
C PHE A 138 18.20 -3.57 -10.46
N GLU A 139 17.12 -3.58 -11.24
CA GLU A 139 16.88 -2.64 -12.34
C GLU A 139 15.52 -1.94 -12.14
N VAL A 140 15.33 -0.80 -12.80
CA VAL A 140 14.08 -0.03 -12.76
C VAL A 140 13.58 0.20 -14.18
N LEU A 141 12.36 -0.28 -14.45
CA LEU A 141 11.64 -0.12 -15.70
C LEU A 141 10.53 0.92 -15.48
N VAL A 142 10.72 2.12 -16.02
CA VAL A 142 9.69 3.16 -16.06
C VAL A 142 8.86 2.97 -17.33
N VAL A 143 7.61 2.55 -17.16
CA VAL A 143 6.68 2.28 -18.24
C VAL A 143 5.73 3.45 -18.43
N ASP A 144 6.01 4.25 -19.44
CA ASP A 144 5.23 5.42 -19.85
C ASP A 144 3.99 4.97 -20.62
N ASN A 145 2.81 5.12 -20.02
CA ASN A 145 1.58 4.50 -20.49
C ASN A 145 0.67 5.48 -21.26
N ALA A 146 0.66 5.35 -22.58
CA ALA A 146 -0.06 6.23 -23.50
C ALA A 146 0.16 7.73 -23.16
N PRO A 147 1.43 8.18 -23.07
CA PRO A 147 1.76 9.55 -22.73
C PRO A 147 1.18 10.54 -23.73
N THR A 148 0.83 11.73 -23.24
CA THR A 148 0.46 12.86 -24.10
C THR A 148 1.62 13.85 -24.27
N THR A 149 2.71 13.67 -23.52
CA THR A 149 3.89 14.54 -23.50
C THR A 149 5.19 13.71 -23.45
N THR A 150 6.35 14.36 -23.56
CA THR A 150 7.67 13.69 -23.37
C THR A 150 8.15 13.70 -21.92
N ALA A 151 7.39 14.31 -21.00
CA ALA A 151 7.88 14.63 -19.66
C ALA A 151 8.38 13.42 -18.86
N THR A 152 7.73 12.25 -19.00
CA THR A 152 8.20 10.98 -18.41
C THR A 152 9.59 10.60 -18.90
N ARG A 153 9.82 10.67 -20.22
CA ARG A 153 11.12 10.37 -20.84
C ARG A 153 12.18 11.35 -20.37
N ASP A 154 11.82 12.62 -20.25
CA ASP A 154 12.73 13.68 -19.80
C ASP A 154 13.17 13.43 -18.34
N VAL A 155 12.26 13.00 -17.46
CA VAL A 155 12.59 12.57 -16.09
C VAL A 155 13.60 11.43 -16.10
N VAL A 156 13.33 10.35 -16.84
CA VAL A 156 14.23 9.18 -16.90
C VAL A 156 15.61 9.57 -17.43
N THR A 157 15.65 10.34 -18.51
CA THR A 157 16.90 10.79 -19.13
C THR A 157 17.70 11.69 -18.18
N SER A 158 17.03 12.59 -17.46
CA SER A 158 17.71 13.54 -16.55
C SER A 158 18.36 12.90 -15.33
N LEU A 159 17.90 11.71 -14.91
CA LEU A 159 18.49 10.99 -13.77
C LEU A 159 19.78 10.25 -14.13
N ALA A 160 19.97 9.90 -15.41
CA ALA A 160 21.19 9.27 -15.94
C ALA A 160 21.73 8.06 -15.15
N ASP A 161 20.86 7.32 -14.45
CA ASP A 161 21.24 6.14 -13.67
C ASP A 161 21.23 4.88 -14.56
N PRO A 162 22.31 4.07 -14.59
CA PRO A 162 22.40 2.89 -15.47
C PRO A 162 21.39 1.78 -15.13
N ARG A 163 20.79 1.80 -13.93
CA ARG A 163 19.73 0.86 -13.53
C ARG A 163 18.38 1.23 -14.14
N LEU A 164 18.22 2.47 -14.62
CA LEU A 164 16.95 3.02 -15.07
C LEU A 164 16.74 2.84 -16.58
N ARG A 165 15.57 2.33 -16.97
CA ARG A 165 15.19 2.06 -18.37
C ARG A 165 13.80 2.62 -18.65
N TYR A 166 13.70 3.43 -19.70
CA TYR A 166 12.42 3.92 -20.22
C TYR A 166 11.77 2.89 -21.15
N VAL A 167 10.47 2.67 -20.98
CA VAL A 167 9.65 1.77 -21.81
C VAL A 167 8.38 2.52 -22.20
N LEU A 168 8.03 2.51 -23.48
CA LEU A 168 6.76 3.05 -23.98
C LEU A 168 5.73 1.93 -24.12
N GLU A 169 4.57 2.05 -23.48
CA GLU A 169 3.37 1.27 -23.81
C GLU A 169 2.33 2.24 -24.37
N ALA A 170 2.16 2.23 -25.70
CA ALA A 170 1.33 3.19 -26.41
C ALA A 170 -0.18 3.07 -26.11
N ARG A 171 -0.65 1.93 -25.57
CA ARG A 171 -2.07 1.70 -25.30
C ARG A 171 -2.41 1.94 -23.83
N PRO A 172 -3.49 2.67 -23.52
CA PRO A 172 -3.83 3.00 -22.14
C PRO A 172 -4.24 1.76 -21.32
N GLY A 173 -3.90 1.79 -20.04
CA GLY A 173 -4.33 0.83 -19.02
C GLY A 173 -3.17 0.39 -18.14
N VAL A 174 -3.32 0.48 -16.81
CA VAL A 174 -2.25 0.12 -15.85
C VAL A 174 -1.79 -1.32 -16.03
N SER A 175 -2.72 -2.24 -16.28
CA SER A 175 -2.41 -3.66 -16.54
C SER A 175 -1.54 -3.85 -17.78
N ARG A 176 -1.67 -2.99 -18.80
CA ARG A 176 -0.81 -3.02 -19.98
C ARG A 176 0.60 -2.54 -19.63
N ALA A 177 0.71 -1.44 -18.89
CA ALA A 177 1.99 -0.93 -18.42
C ALA A 177 2.74 -1.98 -17.57
N ARG A 178 2.06 -2.56 -16.59
CA ARG A 178 2.62 -3.63 -15.74
C ARG A 178 3.03 -4.85 -16.56
N ASN A 179 2.23 -5.26 -17.55
CA ASN A 179 2.59 -6.37 -18.44
C ASN A 179 3.78 -6.07 -19.36
N ALA A 180 3.89 -4.84 -19.89
CA ALA A 180 5.04 -4.43 -20.69
C ALA A 180 6.33 -4.45 -19.85
N GLY A 181 6.27 -3.95 -18.62
CA GLY A 181 7.37 -4.07 -17.66
C GLY A 181 7.72 -5.53 -17.33
N LEU A 182 6.72 -6.36 -17.02
CA LEU A 182 6.90 -7.80 -16.74
C LEU A 182 7.59 -8.54 -17.90
N ALA A 183 7.22 -8.22 -19.15
CA ALA A 183 7.83 -8.85 -20.32
C ALA A 183 9.32 -8.51 -20.46
N LEU A 184 9.71 -7.27 -20.14
CA LEU A 184 11.08 -6.76 -20.28
C LEU A 184 11.96 -6.97 -19.04
N ALA A 185 11.36 -7.27 -17.88
CA ALA A 185 12.06 -7.56 -16.64
C ALA A 185 13.04 -8.71 -16.82
N SER A 186 14.26 -8.54 -16.32
CA SER A 186 15.33 -9.56 -16.27
C SER A 186 15.46 -10.24 -14.91
N GLY A 187 14.85 -9.66 -13.87
CA GLY A 187 14.88 -10.15 -12.50
C GLY A 187 14.09 -11.43 -12.27
N ALA A 188 14.53 -12.24 -11.31
CA ALA A 188 13.80 -13.41 -10.85
C ALA A 188 12.52 -13.01 -10.09
N VAL A 189 12.52 -11.82 -9.50
CA VAL A 189 11.36 -11.16 -8.89
C VAL A 189 11.05 -9.88 -9.65
N VAL A 190 9.77 -9.59 -9.85
CA VAL A 190 9.29 -8.32 -10.39
C VAL A 190 8.47 -7.61 -9.32
N ALA A 191 8.93 -6.44 -8.90
CA ALA A 191 8.23 -5.57 -7.96
C ALA A 191 7.47 -4.49 -8.73
N PHE A 192 6.21 -4.25 -8.36
CA PHE A 192 5.35 -3.23 -8.93
C PHE A 192 5.05 -2.19 -7.86
N VAL A 193 5.25 -0.93 -8.22
CA VAL A 193 4.86 0.23 -7.42
C VAL A 193 4.20 1.26 -8.33
N ASP A 194 3.31 2.06 -7.75
CA ASP A 194 2.69 3.18 -8.46
C ASP A 194 3.63 4.40 -8.50
N ASP A 195 3.35 5.38 -9.35
CA ASP A 195 4.22 6.54 -9.54
C ASP A 195 4.06 7.62 -8.45
N ASP A 196 3.01 7.56 -7.65
CA ASP A 196 2.65 8.49 -6.58
C ASP A 196 3.05 8.00 -5.19
N VAL A 197 4.11 7.18 -5.13
CA VAL A 197 4.65 6.62 -3.88
C VAL A 197 6.12 6.98 -3.63
N VAL A 198 6.55 6.81 -2.39
CA VAL A 198 7.96 6.85 -1.95
C VAL A 198 8.26 5.54 -1.22
N VAL A 199 9.19 4.73 -1.72
CA VAL A 199 9.56 3.47 -1.08
C VAL A 199 10.53 3.72 0.08
N ASP A 200 10.43 2.91 1.15
CA ASP A 200 11.42 2.93 2.22
C ASP A 200 12.77 2.38 1.73
N ARG A 201 13.89 2.88 2.29
CA ARG A 201 15.23 2.43 1.90
C ARG A 201 15.44 0.92 2.06
N HIS A 202 14.74 0.27 2.99
CA HIS A 202 14.83 -1.17 3.20
C HIS A 202 13.80 -1.98 2.38
N TRP A 203 13.02 -1.34 1.50
CA TRP A 203 11.90 -1.96 0.78
C TRP A 203 12.32 -3.17 -0.06
N LEU A 204 13.33 -3.02 -0.92
CA LEU A 204 13.82 -4.13 -1.76
C LEU A 204 14.41 -5.28 -0.92
N ALA A 205 15.15 -4.95 0.14
CA ALA A 205 15.69 -5.94 1.06
C ALA A 205 14.58 -6.70 1.80
N ALA A 206 13.50 -6.02 2.19
CA ALA A 206 12.33 -6.65 2.82
C ALA A 206 11.60 -7.60 1.87
N LEU A 207 11.46 -7.23 0.59
CA LEU A 207 10.91 -8.13 -0.43
C LEU A 207 11.80 -9.37 -0.61
N ALA A 208 13.11 -9.19 -0.69
CA ALA A 208 14.06 -10.30 -0.78
C ALA A 208 13.95 -11.24 0.43
N ASP A 209 13.94 -10.71 1.64
CA ASP A 209 13.81 -11.49 2.87
C ASP A 209 12.50 -12.29 2.91
N ALA A 210 11.40 -11.73 2.41
CA ALA A 210 10.11 -12.42 2.37
C ALA A 210 10.13 -13.68 1.50
N TYR A 211 10.77 -13.63 0.33
CA TYR A 211 10.93 -14.80 -0.55
C TYR A 211 11.97 -15.81 -0.03
N ALA A 212 12.98 -15.34 0.70
CA ALA A 212 13.98 -16.21 1.33
C ALA A 212 13.40 -16.99 2.51
N ARG A 213 12.46 -16.42 3.27
CA ARG A 213 11.80 -17.07 4.41
C ARG A 213 10.88 -18.24 4.01
N ASP A 214 10.15 -18.10 2.91
CA ASP A 214 9.13 -19.06 2.50
C ASP A 214 9.30 -19.40 1.01
N ALA A 215 9.82 -20.60 0.71
CA ALA A 215 10.13 -21.01 -0.67
C ALA A 215 8.88 -21.09 -1.58
N ASP A 216 7.70 -21.35 -1.01
CA ASP A 216 6.42 -21.45 -1.72
C ASP A 216 5.70 -20.10 -1.91
N VAL A 217 6.25 -19.02 -1.36
CA VAL A 217 5.77 -17.66 -1.62
C VAL A 217 6.13 -17.25 -3.05
N VAL A 218 5.09 -16.87 -3.79
CA VAL A 218 5.20 -16.40 -5.18
C VAL A 218 4.77 -14.96 -5.35
N CYS A 219 4.10 -14.39 -4.35
CA CYS A 219 3.68 -13.00 -4.30
C CYS A 219 3.91 -12.43 -2.90
N VAL A 220 4.49 -11.23 -2.84
CA VAL A 220 4.67 -10.48 -1.58
C VAL A 220 4.01 -9.13 -1.75
N THR A 221 3.21 -8.71 -0.77
CA THR A 221 2.73 -7.33 -0.63
C THR A 221 3.31 -6.73 0.64
N GLY A 222 3.19 -5.42 0.82
CA GLY A 222 3.73 -4.76 1.99
C GLY A 222 2.83 -3.68 2.57
N LEU A 223 3.37 -3.01 3.60
CA LEU A 223 2.71 -1.89 4.27
C LEU A 223 2.64 -0.69 3.33
N VAL A 224 1.46 -0.07 3.24
CA VAL A 224 1.23 1.13 2.42
C VAL A 224 0.56 2.22 3.26
N PRO A 225 1.31 2.87 4.18
CA PRO A 225 0.77 3.96 4.97
C PRO A 225 0.67 5.24 4.11
N SER A 226 -0.16 6.18 4.57
CA SER A 226 -0.19 7.51 3.95
C SER A 226 1.15 8.19 4.13
N GLY A 227 1.72 8.76 3.08
CA GLY A 227 2.94 9.57 3.16
C GLY A 227 2.72 11.00 3.65
N GLU A 228 1.46 11.45 3.63
CA GLU A 228 1.03 12.75 4.11
C GLU A 228 -0.43 12.70 4.57
N LEU A 229 -0.76 13.46 5.62
CA LEU A 229 -2.11 13.59 6.17
C LEU A 229 -2.46 15.06 6.31
N ARG A 230 -2.68 15.74 5.18
CA ARG A 230 -2.96 17.18 5.10
C ARG A 230 -4.43 17.51 4.91
N THR A 231 -5.21 16.56 4.38
CA THR A 231 -6.64 16.74 4.11
C THR A 231 -7.49 15.64 4.75
N PRO A 232 -8.79 15.89 4.97
CA PRO A 232 -9.70 14.86 5.48
C PRO A 232 -9.78 13.62 4.57
N THR A 233 -9.64 13.79 3.25
CA THR A 233 -9.70 12.67 2.29
C THR A 233 -8.49 11.75 2.38
N GLN A 234 -7.31 12.30 2.69
CA GLN A 234 -6.09 11.52 2.91
C GLN A 234 -6.22 10.69 4.19
N ARG A 235 -6.69 11.30 5.28
CA ARG A 235 -6.98 10.59 6.54
C ARG A 235 -8.00 9.47 6.35
N TYR A 236 -9.07 9.71 5.60
CA TYR A 236 -10.08 8.69 5.34
C TYR A 236 -9.48 7.42 4.75
N PHE A 237 -8.55 7.55 3.79
CA PHE A 237 -7.88 6.38 3.23
C PHE A 237 -7.03 5.65 4.27
N ASP A 238 -6.23 6.39 5.02
CA ASP A 238 -5.36 5.84 6.06
C ASP A 238 -6.11 5.03 7.13
N GLU A 239 -7.30 5.50 7.51
CA GLU A 239 -8.15 4.85 8.51
C GLU A 239 -8.95 3.69 7.95
N ARG A 240 -9.36 3.78 6.68
CA ARG A 240 -10.26 2.80 6.07
C ARG A 240 -9.54 1.52 5.65
N VAL A 241 -8.31 1.62 5.17
CA VAL A 241 -7.64 0.50 4.52
C VAL A 241 -6.73 -0.24 5.49
N THR A 242 -6.89 -1.56 5.55
CA THR A 242 -6.12 -2.45 6.43
C THR A 242 -4.63 -2.43 6.13
N TRP A 243 -4.23 -2.30 4.86
CA TRP A 243 -2.82 -2.28 4.45
C TRP A 243 -2.05 -1.02 4.84
N ALA A 244 -2.72 0.03 5.33
CA ALA A 244 -2.05 1.21 5.88
C ALA A 244 -1.56 1.02 7.32
N ARG A 245 -2.03 -0.03 8.00
CA ARG A 245 -1.78 -0.26 9.43
C ARG A 245 -1.37 -1.68 9.79
N ASN A 246 -1.44 -2.62 8.84
CA ASN A 246 -1.10 -4.01 9.12
C ASN A 246 0.41 -4.16 9.35
N THR A 247 0.80 -4.26 10.61
CA THR A 247 2.18 -4.49 11.03
C THR A 247 2.46 -5.97 11.33
N ASP A 248 1.50 -6.86 11.07
CA ASP A 248 1.62 -8.29 11.24
C ASP A 248 1.94 -9.00 9.92
N ARG A 249 3.03 -9.76 9.94
CA ARG A 249 3.35 -10.66 8.83
C ARG A 249 2.33 -11.79 8.78
N ARG A 250 1.72 -12.02 7.61
CA ARG A 250 0.86 -13.19 7.36
C ARG A 250 1.20 -13.82 6.03
N VAL A 251 1.22 -15.15 6.00
CA VAL A 251 1.35 -15.91 4.76
C VAL A 251 0.05 -16.66 4.50
N PHE A 252 -0.57 -16.37 3.38
CA PHE A 252 -1.84 -16.93 2.96
C PHE A 252 -1.63 -18.10 2.02
N ARG A 253 -2.17 -19.27 2.41
CA ARG A 253 -2.12 -20.51 1.65
C ARG A 253 -3.50 -21.11 1.52
N THR A 254 -3.85 -21.63 0.35
CA THR A 254 -5.14 -22.33 0.17
C THR A 254 -5.18 -23.69 0.88
N SER A 255 -4.02 -24.29 1.16
CA SER A 255 -3.88 -25.51 1.95
C SER A 255 -4.12 -25.30 3.46
N ALA A 256 -3.95 -24.06 3.95
CA ALA A 256 -4.15 -23.68 5.35
C ALA A 256 -4.98 -22.38 5.43
N PRO A 257 -6.29 -22.44 5.09
CA PRO A 257 -7.12 -21.24 5.04
C PRO A 257 -7.26 -20.62 6.44
N PRO A 258 -7.09 -19.29 6.57
CA PRO A 258 -7.22 -18.59 7.85
C PRO A 258 -8.65 -18.64 8.41
N ALA A 259 -8.78 -18.96 9.70
CA ALA A 259 -10.08 -19.08 10.37
C ALA A 259 -10.80 -17.73 10.55
N ASP A 260 -10.03 -16.65 10.70
CA ASP A 260 -10.52 -15.27 10.89
C ASP A 260 -10.99 -14.61 9.58
N LEU A 261 -10.81 -15.25 8.41
CA LEU A 261 -11.24 -14.71 7.12
C LEU A 261 -12.28 -15.63 6.45
N PRO A 262 -13.58 -15.49 6.76
CA PRO A 262 -14.62 -16.40 6.27
C PRO A 262 -14.80 -16.39 4.74
N LEU A 263 -14.45 -15.27 4.10
CA LEU A 263 -14.51 -15.11 2.64
C LEU A 263 -13.22 -15.55 1.92
N PHE A 264 -12.20 -16.05 2.61
CA PHE A 264 -10.95 -16.48 1.99
C PHE A 264 -11.18 -17.49 0.83
N PRO A 265 -10.54 -17.31 -0.35
CA PRO A 265 -9.48 -16.35 -0.69
C PRO A 265 -9.96 -15.02 -1.30
N PHE A 266 -11.20 -14.60 -1.07
CA PHE A 266 -11.78 -13.36 -1.62
C PHE A 266 -11.67 -12.14 -0.68
N SER A 267 -11.01 -12.30 0.47
CA SER A 267 -10.78 -11.25 1.47
C SER A 267 -9.64 -10.30 1.08
N VAL A 268 -9.79 -9.61 -0.06
CA VAL A 268 -8.70 -8.85 -0.70
C VAL A 268 -8.09 -7.75 0.17
N GLY A 269 -8.88 -7.15 1.08
CA GLY A 269 -8.36 -6.20 2.07
C GLY A 269 -7.27 -6.78 2.98
N ALA A 270 -7.30 -8.08 3.24
CA ALA A 270 -6.29 -8.73 4.08
C ALA A 270 -4.94 -8.94 3.36
N PHE A 271 -4.89 -8.77 2.03
CA PHE A 271 -3.73 -9.14 1.23
C PHE A 271 -2.84 -7.97 0.85
N GLY A 272 -3.32 -6.72 0.87
CA GLY A 272 -2.55 -5.56 0.41
C GLY A 272 -3.11 -4.91 -0.86
N THR A 273 -2.25 -4.21 -1.60
CA THR A 273 -2.62 -3.39 -2.76
C THR A 273 -1.55 -3.46 -3.85
N GLY A 274 -1.91 -3.19 -5.10
CA GLY A 274 -0.99 -3.16 -6.23
C GLY A 274 0.03 -2.01 -6.20
N ALA A 275 -0.16 -1.03 -5.31
CA ALA A 275 0.82 0.04 -5.08
C ALA A 275 2.11 -0.45 -4.40
N ASN A 276 2.08 -1.65 -3.80
CA ASN A 276 3.23 -2.28 -3.16
C ASN A 276 3.09 -3.81 -3.21
N MET A 277 3.49 -4.39 -4.35
CA MET A 277 3.49 -5.83 -4.53
C MET A 277 4.71 -6.29 -5.33
N SER A 278 5.06 -7.55 -5.20
CA SER A 278 6.03 -8.21 -6.06
C SER A 278 5.60 -9.64 -6.32
N LEU A 279 6.14 -10.23 -7.40
CA LEU A 279 5.92 -11.62 -7.76
C LEU A 279 7.21 -12.27 -8.25
N ARG A 280 7.35 -13.58 -8.04
CA ARG A 280 8.28 -14.37 -8.84
C ARG A 280 7.93 -14.21 -10.32
N ARG A 281 8.90 -13.80 -11.13
CA ARG A 281 8.69 -13.50 -12.56
C ARG A 281 8.10 -14.68 -13.31
N SER A 282 8.62 -15.89 -13.06
CA SER A 282 8.12 -17.13 -13.66
C SER A 282 6.64 -17.39 -13.33
N ALA A 283 6.23 -17.16 -12.08
CA ALA A 283 4.85 -17.29 -11.66
C ALA A 283 3.95 -16.23 -12.31
N ALA A 284 4.38 -14.96 -12.36
CA ALA A 284 3.63 -13.90 -13.01
C ALA A 284 3.40 -14.19 -14.51
N LEU A 285 4.41 -14.71 -15.22
CA LEU A 285 4.29 -15.14 -16.62
C LEU A 285 3.37 -16.36 -16.77
N ALA A 286 3.51 -17.38 -15.92
CA ALA A 286 2.66 -18.57 -15.94
C ALA A 286 1.18 -18.25 -15.65
N LEU A 287 0.91 -17.24 -14.83
CA LEU A 287 -0.45 -16.73 -14.56
C LEU A 287 -1.03 -15.92 -15.74
N GLY A 288 -0.21 -15.56 -16.73
CA GLY A 288 -0.59 -14.73 -17.88
C GLY A 288 -0.56 -13.22 -17.60
N GLY A 289 0.20 -12.77 -16.60
CA GLY A 289 0.31 -11.36 -16.21
C GLY A 289 -1.00 -10.77 -15.67
N PHE A 290 -1.18 -9.47 -15.82
CA PHE A 290 -2.38 -8.71 -15.45
C PHE A 290 -3.45 -8.79 -16.55
N ASP A 291 -4.72 -8.84 -16.13
CA ASP A 291 -5.83 -8.79 -17.08
C ASP A 291 -6.01 -7.37 -17.61
N VAL A 292 -5.71 -7.15 -18.89
CA VAL A 292 -5.79 -5.83 -19.55
C VAL A 292 -7.20 -5.25 -19.69
N ALA A 293 -8.25 -5.99 -19.29
CA ALA A 293 -9.61 -5.46 -19.18
C ALA A 293 -9.95 -4.95 -17.76
N LEU A 294 -9.04 -5.13 -16.79
CA LEU A 294 -9.14 -4.64 -15.41
C LEU A 294 -8.16 -3.50 -15.16
N GLY A 295 -8.48 -2.69 -14.14
CA GLY A 295 -7.62 -1.62 -13.63
C GLY A 295 -7.86 -0.23 -14.21
N PRO A 296 -7.25 0.81 -13.61
CA PRO A 296 -7.21 2.17 -14.14
C PRO A 296 -6.87 2.24 -15.63
N GLY A 297 -7.55 3.15 -16.34
CA GLY A 297 -7.45 3.29 -17.80
C GLY A 297 -8.32 2.32 -18.60
N THR A 298 -9.10 1.45 -17.94
CA THR A 298 -10.07 0.54 -18.58
C THR A 298 -11.52 0.89 -18.19
N LEU A 299 -12.50 0.23 -18.83
CA LEU A 299 -13.91 0.33 -18.44
C LEU A 299 -14.17 -0.21 -17.02
N ALA A 300 -13.38 -1.17 -16.54
CA ALA A 300 -13.53 -1.75 -15.20
C ALA A 300 -12.99 -0.83 -14.09
N ARG A 301 -12.12 0.13 -14.42
CA ARG A 301 -11.56 1.17 -13.53
C ARG A 301 -10.68 0.69 -12.37
N ALA A 302 -10.81 -0.55 -11.92
CA ALA A 302 -10.02 -1.20 -10.87
C ALA A 302 -10.18 -2.74 -10.99
N GLY A 303 -9.74 -3.49 -9.97
CA GLY A 303 -9.98 -4.94 -9.81
C GLY A 303 -8.84 -5.85 -10.27
N GLU A 304 -7.76 -5.27 -10.79
CA GLU A 304 -6.57 -5.96 -11.28
C GLU A 304 -5.73 -6.60 -10.17
N ASP A 305 -5.59 -5.96 -9.00
CA ASP A 305 -4.83 -6.54 -7.87
C ASP A 305 -5.63 -7.67 -7.19
N PRO A 306 -6.92 -7.48 -6.83
CA PRO A 306 -7.80 -8.57 -6.40
C PRO A 306 -7.77 -9.79 -7.32
N ASP A 307 -7.79 -9.56 -8.64
CA ASP A 307 -7.70 -10.61 -9.64
C ASP A 307 -6.37 -11.36 -9.57
N LEU A 308 -5.25 -10.63 -9.51
CA LEU A 308 -3.93 -11.24 -9.45
C LEU A 308 -3.74 -12.05 -8.16
N PHE A 309 -4.06 -11.48 -7.00
CA PHE A 309 -3.92 -12.16 -5.70
C PHE A 309 -4.75 -13.44 -5.65
N THR A 310 -5.98 -13.39 -6.17
CA THR A 310 -6.86 -14.55 -6.25
C THR A 310 -6.29 -15.63 -7.17
N ARG A 311 -5.72 -15.24 -8.32
CA ARG A 311 -5.08 -16.18 -9.25
C ARG A 311 -3.81 -16.80 -8.67
N VAL A 312 -3.03 -16.06 -7.89
CA VAL A 312 -1.88 -16.58 -7.12
C VAL A 312 -2.34 -17.68 -6.16
N LEU A 313 -3.36 -17.40 -5.34
CA LEU A 313 -3.85 -18.37 -4.35
C LEU A 313 -4.46 -19.61 -5.02
N PHE A 314 -5.18 -19.45 -6.13
CA PHE A 314 -5.76 -20.56 -6.87
C PHE A 314 -4.75 -21.38 -7.69
N SER A 315 -3.55 -20.85 -7.99
CA SER A 315 -2.47 -21.65 -8.60
C SER A 315 -1.75 -22.55 -7.60
N GLY A 316 -2.04 -22.40 -6.30
CA GLY A 316 -1.37 -23.10 -5.21
C GLY A 316 -0.15 -22.36 -4.65
N GLY A 317 0.19 -21.19 -5.19
CA GLY A 317 1.23 -20.33 -4.64
C GLY A 317 0.78 -19.61 -3.37
N ALA A 318 1.73 -19.29 -2.49
CA ALA A 318 1.48 -18.51 -1.30
C ALA A 318 1.62 -17.00 -1.56
N LEU A 319 0.81 -16.21 -0.84
CA LEU A 319 0.89 -14.75 -0.80
C LEU A 319 1.34 -14.33 0.60
N ALA A 320 2.46 -13.61 0.71
CA ALA A 320 2.92 -13.05 1.97
C ALA A 320 2.60 -11.55 2.07
N VAL A 321 2.07 -11.12 3.20
CA VAL A 321 2.01 -9.71 3.59
C VAL A 321 3.23 -9.46 4.47
N GLU A 322 4.18 -8.66 3.98
CA GLU A 322 5.45 -8.36 4.64
C GLU A 322 5.44 -6.89 5.14
N PRO A 323 5.17 -6.65 6.43
CA PRO A 323 5.01 -5.29 6.96
C PRO A 323 6.28 -4.44 6.87
N THR A 324 7.47 -5.06 6.77
CA THR A 324 8.74 -4.35 6.63
C THR A 324 8.99 -3.85 5.20
N ALA A 325 8.24 -4.31 4.21
CA ALA A 325 8.26 -3.74 2.87
C ALA A 325 7.35 -2.50 2.83
N VAL A 326 7.89 -1.35 3.21
CA VAL A 326 7.10 -0.11 3.38
C VAL A 326 7.12 0.77 2.14
N VAL A 327 5.94 1.25 1.74
CA VAL A 327 5.77 2.22 0.64
C VAL A 327 4.82 3.33 1.08
N TRP A 328 5.29 4.57 1.17
CA TRP A 328 4.49 5.74 1.52
C TRP A 328 3.68 6.21 0.33
N HIS A 329 2.36 6.32 0.49
CA HIS A 329 1.46 6.63 -0.61
C HIS A 329 0.90 8.05 -0.52
N LYS A 330 0.93 8.78 -1.64
CA LYS A 330 0.27 10.09 -1.77
C LYS A 330 -1.20 9.90 -2.09
N HIS A 331 -2.05 10.03 -1.08
CA HIS A 331 -3.51 9.96 -1.30
C HIS A 331 -4.06 11.25 -1.91
N ARG A 332 -5.16 11.11 -2.65
CA ARG A 332 -5.81 12.21 -3.36
C ARG A 332 -6.34 13.26 -2.36
N PRO A 333 -6.05 14.55 -2.56
CA PRO A 333 -6.36 15.59 -1.57
C PRO A 333 -7.81 16.08 -1.61
N ASP A 334 -8.56 15.82 -2.69
CA ASP A 334 -9.89 16.39 -2.90
C ASP A 334 -11.03 15.35 -2.95
N ARG A 335 -12.23 15.85 -2.62
CA ARG A 335 -13.46 15.04 -2.51
C ARG A 335 -13.92 14.47 -3.85
N ALA A 336 -13.74 15.19 -4.95
CA ALA A 336 -14.17 14.72 -6.27
C ALA A 336 -13.32 13.53 -6.70
N ALA A 337 -12.01 13.60 -6.48
CA ALA A 337 -11.06 12.55 -6.76
C ALA A 337 -11.24 11.33 -5.84
N LEU A 338 -11.60 11.55 -4.57
CA LEU A 338 -12.02 10.48 -3.64
C LEU A 338 -13.30 9.78 -4.11
N ARG A 339 -14.33 10.54 -4.53
CA ARG A 339 -15.58 9.98 -5.07
C ARG A 339 -15.35 9.21 -6.38
N SER A 340 -14.48 9.71 -7.24
CA SER A 340 -14.05 9.03 -8.46
C SER A 340 -13.34 7.70 -8.15
N GLN A 341 -12.51 7.67 -7.11
CA GLN A 341 -11.85 6.45 -6.64
C GLN A 341 -12.84 5.43 -6.08
N ALA A 342 -13.78 5.87 -5.24
CA ALA A 342 -14.88 5.04 -4.73
C ALA A 342 -15.71 4.43 -5.89
N LEU A 343 -16.08 5.22 -6.89
CA LEU A 343 -16.73 4.70 -8.11
C LEU A 343 -15.87 3.64 -8.81
N GLY A 344 -14.55 3.87 -8.88
CA GLY A 344 -13.58 2.95 -9.45
C GLY A 344 -13.54 1.61 -8.72
N TYR A 345 -13.37 1.64 -7.39
CA TYR A 345 -13.33 0.45 -6.54
C TYR A 345 -14.61 -0.37 -6.61
N GLY A 346 -15.77 0.28 -6.52
CA GLY A 346 -17.06 -0.40 -6.70
C GLY A 346 -17.14 -1.10 -8.07
N THR A 347 -16.88 -0.36 -9.14
CA THR A 347 -16.89 -0.91 -10.51
C THR A 347 -15.93 -2.10 -10.66
N GLY A 348 -14.70 -1.96 -10.14
CA GLY A 348 -13.67 -2.97 -10.21
C GLY A 348 -14.01 -4.23 -9.42
N LEU A 349 -14.62 -4.09 -8.23
CA LEU A 349 -15.14 -5.21 -7.45
C LEU A 349 -16.16 -6.02 -8.26
N GLY A 350 -17.15 -5.35 -8.87
CA GLY A 350 -18.13 -6.01 -9.73
C GLY A 350 -17.52 -6.67 -10.96
N ALA A 351 -16.55 -6.02 -11.61
CA ALA A 351 -15.82 -6.55 -12.76
C ALA A 351 -14.99 -7.80 -12.42
N TRP A 352 -14.29 -7.78 -11.29
CA TRP A 352 -13.50 -8.91 -10.79
C TRP A 352 -14.39 -10.09 -10.40
N VAL A 353 -15.49 -9.85 -9.67
CA VAL A 353 -16.46 -10.91 -9.35
C VAL A 353 -17.04 -11.51 -10.64
N ALA A 354 -17.40 -10.69 -11.63
CA ALA A 354 -17.87 -11.19 -12.92
C ALA A 354 -16.84 -12.09 -13.60
N LYS A 355 -15.57 -11.70 -13.60
CA LYS A 355 -14.47 -12.54 -14.11
C LYS A 355 -14.39 -13.88 -13.39
N LEU A 356 -14.51 -13.90 -12.06
CA LEU A 356 -14.50 -15.14 -11.28
C LEU A 356 -15.68 -16.05 -11.65
N MET A 357 -16.84 -15.48 -11.96
CA MET A 357 -18.03 -16.24 -12.37
C MET A 357 -17.92 -16.86 -13.76
N LEU A 358 -16.99 -16.41 -14.62
CA LEU A 358 -16.79 -16.97 -15.97
C LEU A 358 -16.10 -18.33 -15.97
N ARG A 359 -15.53 -18.79 -14.85
CA ARG A 359 -14.87 -20.10 -14.75
C ARG A 359 -15.59 -20.96 -13.70
N PRO A 360 -16.02 -22.19 -14.03
CA PRO A 360 -16.78 -23.04 -13.12
C PRO A 360 -16.11 -23.25 -11.75
N ARG A 361 -14.78 -23.48 -11.73
CA ARG A 361 -14.01 -23.70 -10.49
C ARG A 361 -14.06 -22.50 -9.54
N THR A 362 -13.84 -21.29 -10.05
CA THR A 362 -13.87 -20.07 -9.23
C THR A 362 -15.29 -19.65 -8.88
N ALA A 363 -16.25 -19.81 -9.80
CA ALA A 363 -17.66 -19.56 -9.55
C ALA A 363 -18.20 -20.41 -8.38
N LEU A 364 -17.90 -21.72 -8.39
CA LEU A 364 -18.28 -22.63 -7.30
C LEU A 364 -17.64 -22.22 -5.96
N ALA A 365 -16.38 -21.78 -5.97
CA ALA A 365 -15.71 -21.29 -4.77
C ALA A 365 -16.39 -20.02 -4.21
N VAL A 366 -16.72 -19.06 -5.07
CA VAL A 366 -17.47 -17.83 -4.68
C VAL A 366 -18.81 -18.20 -4.06
N LEU A 367 -19.61 -19.04 -4.73
CA LEU A 367 -20.95 -19.44 -4.26
C LEU A 367 -20.90 -20.16 -2.90
N ARG A 368 -19.97 -21.09 -2.72
CA ARG A 368 -19.79 -21.80 -1.44
C ARG A 368 -19.46 -20.85 -0.29
N ARG A 369 -18.59 -19.87 -0.52
CA ARG A 369 -18.21 -18.88 0.51
C ARG A 369 -19.33 -17.88 0.80
N ALA A 370 -20.09 -17.46 -0.22
CA ALA A 370 -21.26 -16.60 -0.03
C ALA A 370 -22.32 -17.27 0.85
N VAL A 371 -22.63 -18.55 0.60
CA VAL A 371 -23.58 -19.33 1.43
C VAL A 371 -23.05 -19.50 2.87
N GLY A 372 -21.76 -19.79 3.03
CA GLY A 372 -21.13 -19.91 4.34
C GLY A 372 -21.20 -18.61 5.16
N ALA A 373 -20.90 -17.48 4.53
CA ALA A 373 -20.98 -16.16 5.17
C ALA A 373 -22.43 -15.79 5.56
N LEU A 374 -23.41 -16.06 4.70
CA LEU A 374 -24.83 -15.82 5.02
C LEU A 374 -25.31 -16.68 6.20
N ARG A 375 -24.84 -17.92 6.33
CA ARG A 375 -25.16 -18.79 7.47
C ARG A 375 -24.54 -18.29 8.77
N GLN A 376 -23.32 -17.77 8.74
CA GLN A 376 -22.66 -17.16 9.91
C GLN A 376 -23.37 -15.89 10.36
N LEU A 377 -23.79 -15.03 9.42
CA LEU A 377 -24.61 -13.85 9.73
C LEU A 377 -25.99 -14.24 10.28
N GLY A 378 -26.60 -15.32 9.78
CA GLY A 378 -27.86 -15.86 10.32
C GLY A 378 -27.72 -16.42 11.75
N ALA A 379 -26.56 -17.00 12.08
CA ALA A 379 -26.25 -17.49 13.43
C ALA A 379 -25.95 -16.34 14.41
N LEU A 380 -25.29 -15.28 13.95
CA LEU A 380 -25.08 -14.04 14.71
C LEU A 380 -26.40 -13.25 14.89
N GLY A 381 -27.32 -13.33 13.93
CA GLY A 381 -28.65 -12.71 14.01
C GLY A 381 -29.59 -13.29 15.09
N GLN A 382 -29.22 -14.42 15.73
CA GLN A 382 -29.93 -14.95 16.90
C GLN A 382 -29.31 -14.50 18.24
N GLY A 383 -28.20 -13.76 18.21
CA GLY A 383 -27.59 -13.08 19.37
C GLY A 383 -27.61 -11.56 19.16
N THR A 384 -28.57 -10.88 19.80
CA THR A 384 -28.67 -9.42 19.98
C THR A 384 -27.89 -8.53 19.00
N GLY A 385 -28.50 -8.18 17.86
CA GLY A 385 -28.50 -6.87 17.18
C GLY A 385 -27.27 -5.94 17.13
N ALA A 386 -26.04 -6.37 17.39
CA ALA A 386 -24.89 -5.46 17.64
C ALA A 386 -23.83 -5.42 16.52
N ASP A 387 -23.89 -6.29 15.51
CA ASP A 387 -22.70 -6.59 14.69
C ASP A 387 -22.62 -5.80 13.35
N THR A 388 -23.76 -5.36 12.81
CA THR A 388 -23.77 -4.60 11.54
C THR A 388 -23.35 -3.14 11.69
N ASP A 389 -23.55 -2.55 12.88
CA ASP A 389 -23.11 -1.19 13.20
C ASP A 389 -21.61 -1.11 13.55
N GLN A 390 -20.98 -2.22 13.95
CA GLN A 390 -19.55 -2.24 14.29
C GLN A 390 -18.64 -1.98 13.08
N VAL A 391 -19.01 -2.40 11.87
CA VAL A 391 -18.21 -2.14 10.65
C VAL A 391 -18.35 -0.68 10.17
N SER A 392 -19.43 0.01 10.57
CA SER A 392 -19.57 1.45 10.34
C SER A 392 -18.86 2.26 11.42
N ALA A 393 -19.05 1.90 12.69
CA ALA A 393 -18.38 2.52 13.83
C ALA A 393 -16.84 2.32 13.79
N ALA A 394 -16.36 1.21 13.22
CA ALA A 394 -14.93 0.95 13.01
C ALA A 394 -14.30 1.82 11.92
N VAL A 395 -15.02 2.75 11.28
CA VAL A 395 -14.43 3.83 10.46
C VAL A 395 -14.46 5.15 11.24
N ASP A 396 -15.46 5.35 12.10
CA ASP A 396 -15.65 6.59 12.87
C ASP A 396 -14.77 6.67 14.14
N ALA A 397 -14.07 5.60 14.52
CA ALA A 397 -13.28 5.50 15.76
C ALA A 397 -11.82 5.04 15.57
N VAL A 398 -11.27 5.08 14.35
CA VAL A 398 -9.92 4.55 14.10
C VAL A 398 -8.85 5.58 14.47
N GLY A 399 -8.00 5.27 15.46
CA GLY A 399 -6.86 6.10 15.87
C GLY A 399 -7.17 7.19 16.91
N GLY A 400 -8.42 7.31 17.39
CA GLY A 400 -8.77 8.29 18.43
C GLY A 400 -8.69 9.76 17.98
N TRP A 401 -8.58 10.02 16.67
CA TRP A 401 -8.52 11.38 16.14
C TRP A 401 -9.93 11.99 16.07
N PRO A 402 -10.13 13.26 16.51
CA PRO A 402 -11.46 13.88 16.47
C PRO A 402 -12.04 13.90 15.05
N VAL A 403 -13.30 13.49 14.91
CA VAL A 403 -14.03 13.55 13.63
C VAL A 403 -14.79 14.88 13.55
N ASP A 404 -14.23 15.84 12.82
CA ASP A 404 -14.85 17.14 12.59
C ASP A 404 -15.84 17.13 11.42
N ASP A 405 -16.59 18.23 11.28
CA ASP A 405 -17.62 18.37 10.25
C ASP A 405 -17.02 18.31 8.84
N ALA A 406 -15.80 18.82 8.64
CA ALA A 406 -15.09 18.76 7.37
C ALA A 406 -14.79 17.31 6.94
N PHE A 407 -14.38 16.45 7.88
CA PHE A 407 -14.19 15.03 7.62
C PHE A 407 -15.49 14.29 7.32
N ARG A 408 -16.54 14.54 8.11
CA ARG A 408 -17.86 13.92 7.87
C ARG A 408 -18.41 14.31 6.50
N GLU A 409 -18.27 15.58 6.13
CA GLU A 409 -18.72 16.05 4.82
C GLU A 409 -17.92 15.42 3.68
N ALA A 410 -16.59 15.39 3.79
CA ALA A 410 -15.71 14.84 2.77
C ALA A 410 -15.98 13.35 2.46
N THR A 411 -16.40 12.59 3.48
CA THR A 411 -16.56 11.13 3.41
C THR A 411 -18.00 10.66 3.22
N ALA A 412 -18.96 11.57 3.32
CA ALA A 412 -20.39 11.28 3.22
C ALA A 412 -20.76 10.56 1.91
N GLY A 413 -21.46 9.43 2.04
CA GLY A 413 -22.06 8.69 0.93
C GLY A 413 -21.12 7.83 0.09
N LEU A 414 -19.82 7.76 0.41
CA LEU A 414 -18.84 6.99 -0.37
C LEU A 414 -19.16 5.49 -0.44
N LYS A 415 -19.58 4.88 0.68
CA LYS A 415 -19.98 3.46 0.73
C LYS A 415 -21.13 3.15 -0.24
N ARG A 416 -22.15 4.03 -0.29
CA ARG A 416 -23.30 3.89 -1.21
C ARG A 416 -22.86 4.02 -2.68
N VAL A 417 -21.94 4.95 -2.96
CA VAL A 417 -21.38 5.15 -4.30
C VAL A 417 -20.67 3.89 -4.80
N GLU A 418 -19.86 3.25 -3.96
CA GLU A 418 -19.18 1.99 -4.29
C GLU A 418 -20.15 0.84 -4.57
N LEU A 419 -21.12 0.63 -3.68
CA LEU A 419 -22.10 -0.45 -3.80
C LEU A 419 -22.91 -0.34 -5.10
N VAL A 420 -23.38 0.87 -5.44
CA VAL A 420 -24.12 1.11 -6.68
C VAL A 420 -23.21 0.91 -7.90
N ALA A 421 -21.96 1.37 -7.85
CA ALA A 421 -21.02 1.22 -8.95
C ALA A 421 -20.68 -0.25 -9.25
N ALA A 422 -20.67 -1.12 -8.23
CA ALA A 422 -20.41 -2.55 -8.39
C ALA A 422 -21.40 -3.25 -9.31
N LEU A 423 -22.66 -2.83 -9.34
CA LEU A 423 -23.69 -3.39 -10.22
C LEU A 423 -23.35 -3.20 -11.72
N GLY A 424 -22.63 -2.13 -12.07
CA GLY A 424 -22.18 -1.86 -13.44
C GLY A 424 -20.89 -2.57 -13.84
N GLY A 425 -20.16 -3.14 -12.87
CA GLY A 425 -18.86 -3.80 -13.09
C GLY A 425 -18.91 -4.97 -14.09
N PRO A 426 -19.86 -5.93 -13.99
CA PRO A 426 -19.92 -7.08 -14.88
C PRO A 426 -20.03 -6.72 -16.36
N TRP A 427 -20.95 -5.83 -16.71
CA TRP A 427 -21.11 -5.33 -18.08
C TRP A 427 -19.83 -4.68 -18.61
N ARG A 428 -19.22 -3.82 -17.79
CA ARG A 428 -17.98 -3.11 -18.14
C ARG A 428 -16.81 -4.08 -18.36
N TYR A 429 -16.73 -5.16 -17.59
CA TYR A 429 -15.73 -6.21 -17.80
C TYR A 429 -15.94 -6.94 -19.12
N VAL A 430 -17.17 -7.39 -19.41
CA VAL A 430 -17.49 -8.13 -20.65
C VAL A 430 -17.20 -7.28 -21.89
N VAL A 431 -17.63 -6.01 -21.89
CA VAL A 431 -17.35 -5.07 -22.99
C VAL A 431 -15.86 -4.74 -23.08
N GLY A 432 -15.17 -4.55 -21.96
CA GLY A 432 -13.73 -4.31 -21.94
C GLY A 432 -12.94 -5.49 -22.51
N ARG A 433 -13.41 -6.71 -22.30
CA ARG A 433 -12.79 -7.94 -22.81
C ARG A 433 -12.98 -8.11 -24.32
N SER A 434 -14.12 -7.72 -24.89
CA SER A 434 -14.37 -7.83 -26.33
C SER A 434 -13.55 -6.82 -27.16
N ARG A 435 -13.18 -5.68 -26.56
CA ARG A 435 -12.31 -4.65 -27.16
C ARG A 435 -10.80 -4.97 -27.10
N ARG A 436 -10.43 -6.22 -26.82
CA ARG A 436 -9.02 -6.67 -26.77
C ARG A 436 -8.39 -6.89 -28.15
N GLY A 437 -9.20 -6.85 -29.22
CA GLY A 437 -8.79 -6.98 -30.61
C GLY A 437 -7.88 -5.85 -31.07
#